data_AF-A0A4U1F5M4-F1
#
_entry.id   AF-A0A4U1F5M4-F1
#
_cell.length_a   1.000
_cell.length_b   1.000
_cell.length_c   1.000
_cell.angle_alpha   90.00
_cell.angle_beta   90.00
_cell.angle_gamma   90.00
#
_symmetry.space_group_name_H-M   'P 1'
#
loop_
_entity.id
_entity.type
_entity.pdbx_description
1 polymer ?
#
loop_
_entity_poly.entity_id
_entity_poly.type
_entity_poly.pdbx_seq_one_letter_code
_entity_poly.pdbx_strand_id
1 'polypeptide(L)'
;MAYEPQGRSGHDYPYAGGRGSYGDLGGPIITTKVTIPKDLSGSIIGKGGQRIKQIRHESGASIKIDEPLEGSEDRIITSTGTQDQIQNAQYWLQDSVKKYADAEGF
;
A
#
# COMPACT_ATOMS: atom_id res chain seq x y z
N MET A 1 0.56 -35.32 28.55
CA MET A 1 1.27 -34.04 28.30
C MET A 1 0.51 -33.34 27.20
N ALA A 2 -0.12 -32.21 27.55
CA ALA A 2 -0.93 -31.40 26.66
C ALA A 2 -0.03 -30.40 25.93
N TYR A 3 -0.23 -30.22 24.63
CA TYR A 3 0.09 -28.98 23.93
C TYR A 3 -0.92 -28.77 22.80
N GLU A 4 -1.94 -27.98 23.11
CA GLU A 4 -2.71 -27.16 22.16
C GLU A 4 -2.80 -25.76 22.81
N PRO A 5 -3.10 -24.66 22.09
CA PRO A 5 -2.96 -24.38 20.66
C PRO A 5 -2.20 -23.04 20.44
N GLN A 6 -1.49 -22.87 19.33
CA GLN A 6 -1.05 -21.52 18.92
C GLN A 6 -2.01 -20.95 17.89
N GLY A 7 -2.89 -20.05 18.37
CA GLY A 7 -3.73 -19.22 17.55
C GLY A 7 -3.04 -17.95 17.06
N ARG A 8 -3.62 -17.41 15.97
CA ARG A 8 -3.52 -16.05 15.41
C ARG A 8 -2.48 -15.79 14.32
N SER A 9 -2.94 -15.92 13.09
CA SER A 9 -3.22 -14.72 12.27
C SER A 9 -4.33 -15.07 11.27
N GLY A 10 -5.54 -14.56 11.54
CA GLY A 10 -6.67 -14.68 10.63
C GLY A 10 -6.38 -13.86 9.38
N HIS A 11 -6.10 -14.53 8.27
CA HIS A 11 -6.33 -13.96 6.95
C HIS A 11 -7.80 -14.20 6.59
N ASP A 12 -8.67 -13.49 7.30
CA ASP A 12 -10.08 -13.33 6.94
C ASP A 12 -10.10 -12.41 5.71
N TYR A 13 -10.08 -13.00 4.52
CA TYR A 13 -10.52 -12.30 3.31
C TYR A 13 -11.86 -12.90 2.88
N PRO A 14 -12.97 -12.37 3.38
CA PRO A 14 -14.28 -12.68 2.86
C PRO A 14 -14.41 -11.96 1.52
N TYR A 15 -14.10 -12.63 0.40
CA TYR A 15 -14.53 -12.12 -0.91
C TYR A 15 -16.01 -12.45 -1.09
N ALA A 16 -16.84 -11.79 -0.30
CA ALA A 16 -18.29 -11.80 -0.43
C ALA A 16 -18.69 -10.85 -1.56
N GLY A 17 -19.02 -11.45 -2.71
CA GLY A 17 -20.12 -11.05 -3.60
C GLY A 17 -20.04 -9.69 -4.30
N GLY A 18 -19.91 -9.71 -5.64
CA GLY A 18 -20.23 -8.52 -6.45
C GLY A 18 -19.91 -8.71 -7.93
N ARG A 19 -20.95 -8.84 -8.75
CA ARG A 19 -20.98 -8.99 -10.21
C ARG A 19 -20.06 -8.04 -11.01
N GLY A 20 -19.40 -8.58 -12.03
CA GLY A 20 -18.80 -7.86 -13.19
C GLY A 20 -17.72 -8.71 -13.88
N SER A 21 -18.06 -9.60 -14.82
CA SER A 21 -18.03 -9.38 -16.28
C SER A 21 -16.70 -8.83 -16.84
N TYR A 22 -15.84 -9.75 -17.29
CA TYR A 22 -14.69 -9.64 -18.22
C TYR A 22 -13.82 -8.37 -18.21
N GLY A 23 -12.59 -8.52 -17.70
CA GLY A 23 -11.43 -7.66 -17.95
C GLY A 23 -10.14 -8.49 -17.92
N ASP A 24 -10.01 -9.33 -18.94
CA ASP A 24 -8.94 -10.29 -19.27
C ASP A 24 -7.50 -9.73 -19.10
N LEU A 25 -6.56 -10.57 -18.60
CA LEU A 25 -5.07 -10.43 -18.56
C LEU A 25 -4.32 -10.10 -17.25
N GLY A 26 -4.89 -10.23 -16.03
CA GLY A 26 -4.13 -9.83 -14.84
C GLY A 26 -4.44 -10.51 -13.51
N GLY A 27 -4.18 -11.82 -13.37
CA GLY A 27 -4.04 -12.50 -12.07
C GLY A 27 -5.13 -12.28 -11.01
N PRO A 28 -4.95 -12.78 -9.77
CA PRO A 28 -5.82 -12.42 -8.66
C PRO A 28 -5.57 -10.97 -8.22
N ILE A 29 -6.65 -10.25 -7.88
CA ILE A 29 -6.56 -8.96 -7.19
C ILE A 29 -6.23 -9.23 -5.73
N ILE A 30 -5.13 -8.65 -5.25
CA ILE A 30 -4.66 -8.76 -3.87
C ILE A 30 -4.63 -7.36 -3.23
N THR A 31 -4.65 -7.33 -1.90
CA THR A 31 -4.50 -6.10 -1.12
C THR A 31 -3.32 -6.24 -0.16
N THR A 32 -2.44 -5.25 -0.15
CA THR A 32 -1.29 -5.18 0.75
C THR A 32 -1.33 -3.89 1.57
N LYS A 33 -0.77 -3.95 2.78
CA LYS A 33 -0.68 -2.81 3.68
C LYS A 33 0.76 -2.60 4.07
N VAL A 34 1.21 -1.35 4.05
CA VAL A 34 2.56 -0.94 4.44
C VAL A 34 2.44 0.24 5.40
N THR A 35 3.15 0.16 6.51
CA THR A 35 3.25 1.25 7.48
C THR A 35 4.44 2.14 7.11
N ILE A 36 4.24 3.46 7.10
CA ILE A 36 5.29 4.44 6.84
C ILE A 36 5.27 5.57 7.90
N PRO A 37 6.43 6.09 8.30
CA PRO A 37 6.51 7.29 9.12
C PRO A 37 5.84 8.50 8.45
N LYS A 38 5.28 9.40 9.24
CA LYS A 38 4.64 10.65 8.80
C LYS A 38 5.60 11.53 8.02
N ASP A 39 6.85 11.64 8.44
CA ASP A 39 7.87 12.43 7.75
C ASP A 39 8.09 11.95 6.32
N LEU A 40 7.98 10.63 6.10
CA LEU A 40 8.08 10.00 4.78
C LEU A 40 6.74 9.99 4.03
N SER A 41 5.60 10.21 4.68
CA SER A 41 4.31 10.25 3.98
C SER A 41 4.18 11.48 3.08
N GLY A 42 4.78 12.60 3.48
CA GLY A 42 4.82 13.82 2.68
C GLY A 42 5.52 13.61 1.34
N SER A 43 6.55 12.77 1.31
CA SER A 43 7.32 12.48 0.10
C SER A 43 6.56 11.69 -0.95
N ILE A 44 5.79 10.72 -0.48
CA ILE A 44 4.93 9.88 -1.31
C ILE A 44 3.75 10.69 -1.86
N ILE A 45 3.16 11.55 -1.04
CA ILE A 45 2.03 12.40 -1.47
C ILE A 45 2.50 13.46 -2.46
N GLY A 46 3.60 14.14 -2.15
CA GLY A 46 4.15 15.25 -2.93
C GLY A 46 3.28 16.51 -2.90
N LYS A 47 3.83 17.61 -3.43
CA LYS A 47 3.14 18.91 -3.48
C LYS A 47 1.80 18.78 -4.23
N GLY A 48 0.70 19.19 -3.60
CA GLY A 48 -0.65 19.10 -4.17
C GLY A 48 -1.13 17.67 -4.51
N GLY A 49 -0.49 16.64 -3.93
CA GLY A 49 -0.80 15.24 -4.22
C GLY A 49 -0.35 14.78 -5.61
N GLN A 50 0.51 15.54 -6.30
CA GLN A 50 0.94 15.19 -7.66
C GLN A 50 1.71 13.86 -7.70
N ARG A 51 2.54 13.60 -6.69
CA ARG A 51 3.36 12.40 -6.67
C ARG A 51 2.51 11.15 -6.49
N ILE A 52 1.62 11.11 -5.49
CA ILE A 52 0.74 9.94 -5.29
C ILE A 52 -0.20 9.70 -6.49
N LYS A 53 -0.63 10.77 -7.19
CA LYS A 53 -1.39 10.63 -8.44
C LYS A 53 -0.57 9.93 -9.52
N GLN A 54 0.69 10.32 -9.69
CA GLN A 54 1.61 9.64 -10.60
C GLN A 54 1.81 8.18 -10.20
N ILE A 55 2.07 7.89 -8.93
CA ILE A 55 2.28 6.51 -8.45
C ILE A 55 1.06 5.64 -8.78
N ARG A 56 -0.16 6.12 -8.54
CA ARG A 56 -1.40 5.40 -8.89
C ARG A 56 -1.52 5.17 -10.40
N HIS A 57 -1.16 6.16 -11.21
CA HIS A 57 -1.22 6.08 -12.66
C HIS A 57 -0.20 5.07 -13.21
N GLU A 58 1.07 5.19 -12.81
CA GLU A 58 2.17 4.35 -13.30
C GLU A 58 2.06 2.90 -12.80
N SER A 59 1.60 2.69 -11.57
CA SER A 59 1.43 1.34 -11.01
C SER A 59 0.16 0.64 -11.46
N GLY A 60 -0.86 1.39 -11.89
CA GLY A 60 -2.21 0.86 -12.12
C GLY A 60 -2.92 0.34 -10.86
N ALA A 61 -2.29 0.48 -9.68
CA ALA A 61 -2.86 0.03 -8.41
C ALA A 61 -3.75 1.11 -7.80
N SER A 62 -4.79 0.67 -7.08
CA SER A 62 -5.55 1.54 -6.18
C SER A 62 -4.76 1.73 -4.89
N ILE A 63 -4.38 2.96 -4.56
CA ILE A 63 -3.57 3.27 -3.38
C ILE A 63 -4.31 4.22 -2.47
N LYS A 64 -4.57 3.81 -1.22
CA LYS A 64 -5.14 4.62 -0.15
C LYS A 64 -4.06 4.90 0.90
N ILE A 65 -4.02 6.13 1.41
CA ILE A 65 -3.17 6.51 2.53
C ILE A 65 -4.11 6.94 3.64
N ASP A 66 -4.15 6.17 4.72
CA ASP A 66 -4.98 6.47 5.88
C ASP A 66 -4.33 7.56 6.74
N GLU A 67 -5.17 8.23 7.54
CA GLU A 67 -4.70 9.18 8.55
C GLU A 67 -3.86 8.44 9.61
N PRO A 68 -2.89 9.13 10.23
CA PRO A 68 -2.15 8.53 11.32
C PRO A 68 -3.11 8.10 12.45
N LEU A 69 -2.83 6.94 13.04
CA LEU A 69 -3.59 6.49 14.21
C LEU A 69 -3.35 7.45 15.38
N GLU A 70 -4.34 7.60 16.26
CA GLU A 70 -4.23 8.48 17.43
C GLU A 70 -3.03 8.07 18.31
N GLY A 71 -2.09 9.00 18.51
CA GLY A 71 -0.84 8.73 19.24
C GLY A 71 0.26 8.03 18.44
N SER A 72 0.08 7.84 17.13
CA SER A 72 1.10 7.31 16.22
C SER A 72 1.54 8.36 15.21
N GLU A 73 2.82 8.37 14.88
CA GLU A 73 3.36 9.15 13.76
C GLU A 73 3.39 8.33 12.48
N ASP A 74 2.84 7.12 12.48
CA ASP A 74 2.83 6.25 11.31
C ASP A 74 1.51 6.34 10.56
N ARG A 75 1.58 6.18 9.24
CA ARG A 75 0.43 6.06 8.34
C ARG A 75 0.42 4.69 7.67
N ILE A 76 -0.79 4.22 7.36
CA ILE A 76 -0.98 2.97 6.64
C ILE A 76 -1.26 3.30 5.17
N ILE A 77 -0.45 2.74 4.29
CA ILE A 77 -0.70 2.72 2.85
C ILE A 77 -1.33 1.37 2.51
N THR A 78 -2.56 1.40 2.00
CA THR A 78 -3.26 0.23 1.48
C THR A 78 -3.20 0.26 -0.04
N SER A 79 -2.62 -0.78 -0.65
CA SER A 79 -2.54 -0.95 -2.11
C SER A 79 -3.38 -2.13 -2.54
N THR A 80 -4.23 -1.97 -3.56
CA THR A 80 -5.10 -3.00 -4.11
C THR A 80 -4.96 -3.07 -5.62
N GLY A 81 -4.69 -4.26 -6.15
CA GLY A 81 -4.45 -4.50 -7.58
C GLY A 81 -3.94 -5.91 -7.84
N THR A 82 -3.51 -6.16 -9.07
CA THR A 82 -2.83 -7.41 -9.44
C THR A 82 -1.45 -7.50 -8.77
N GLN A 83 -0.85 -8.69 -8.72
CA GLN A 83 0.50 -8.87 -8.16
C GLN A 83 1.55 -7.94 -8.80
N ASP A 84 1.49 -7.74 -10.11
CA ASP A 84 2.38 -6.84 -10.86
C ASP A 84 2.13 -5.37 -10.48
N GLN A 85 0.85 -4.95 -10.47
CA GLN A 85 0.47 -3.60 -10.06
C GLN A 85 0.94 -3.26 -8.65
N ILE A 86 0.83 -4.21 -7.72
CA ILE A 86 1.31 -4.05 -6.35
C ILE A 86 2.84 -3.93 -6.30
N GLN A 87 3.59 -4.74 -7.05
CA GLN A 87 5.05 -4.63 -7.08
C GLN A 87 5.49 -3.29 -7.67
N ASN A 88 4.86 -2.85 -8.76
CA ASN A 88 5.11 -1.55 -9.36
C ASN A 88 4.79 -0.40 -8.38
N ALA A 89 3.65 -0.48 -7.67
CA ALA A 89 3.31 0.49 -6.63
C ALA A 89 4.39 0.53 -5.53
N GLN A 90 4.83 -0.62 -5.04
CA GLN A 90 5.88 -0.71 -4.02
C GLN A 90 7.20 -0.09 -4.49
N TYR A 91 7.62 -0.34 -5.73
CA TYR A 91 8.81 0.28 -6.32
C TYR A 91 8.72 1.81 -6.29
N TRP A 92 7.61 2.37 -6.77
CA TRP A 92 7.40 3.82 -6.83
C TRP A 92 7.27 4.48 -5.44
N LEU A 93 6.66 3.78 -4.48
CA LEU A 93 6.62 4.21 -3.08
C LEU A 93 8.03 4.29 -2.50
N GLN A 94 8.85 3.25 -2.70
CA GLN A 94 10.25 3.24 -2.26
C GLN A 94 11.11 4.31 -2.94
N ASP A 95 10.94 4.51 -4.25
CA ASP A 95 11.62 5.58 -5.00
C ASP A 95 11.30 6.97 -4.42
N SER A 96 10.03 7.20 -4.06
CA SER A 96 9.61 8.46 -3.44
C SER A 96 10.22 8.66 -2.06
N VAL A 97 10.34 7.60 -1.26
CA VAL A 97 10.98 7.67 0.06
C VAL A 97 12.49 7.90 -0.06
N LYS A 98 13.18 7.15 -0.93
CA LYS A 98 14.63 7.26 -1.12
C LYS A 98 15.03 8.67 -1.56
N LYS A 99 14.36 9.22 -2.58
CA LYS A 99 14.62 10.57 -3.09
C LYS A 99 14.49 11.68 -2.04
N TYR A 100 13.70 11.46 -0.99
CA TYR A 100 13.59 12.41 0.12
C TYR A 100 14.65 12.17 1.20
N ALA A 101 15.00 10.92 1.49
CA ALA A 101 16.09 10.60 2.40
C ALA A 101 17.45 11.15 1.90
N ASP A 102 17.68 11.14 0.59
CA ASP A 102 18.88 11.71 -0.02
C ASP A 102 18.87 13.25 -0.06
N ALA A 103 17.68 13.89 -0.02
CA ALA A 103 17.54 15.34 -0.10
C ALA A 103 17.65 16.05 1.26
N GLU A 104 17.47 15.34 2.37
CA GLU A 104 17.68 15.86 3.74
C GLU A 104 19.13 15.69 4.23
N GLY A 105 20.01 15.12 3.41
CA GLY A 105 21.44 15.21 3.60
C GLY A 105 21.95 16.55 3.10
N PHE A 106 22.08 17.52 4.01
CA PHE A 106 22.82 18.81 3.99
C PHE A 106 21.95 20.02 4.38
#